data_AF-A0A2N9FQA5-F1
#
_entry.id   AF-A0A2N9FQA5-F1
#
_cell.length_a   1.000
_cell.length_b   1.000
_cell.length_c   1.000
_cell.angle_alpha   90.00
_cell.angle_beta   90.00
_cell.angle_gamma   90.00
#
_symmetry.space_group_name_H-M   'P 1'
#
loop_
_entity.id
_entity.type
_entity.pdbx_description
1 polymer ?
#
loop_
_entity_poly.entity_id
_entity_poly.type
_entity_poly.pdbx_seq_one_letter_code
_entity_poly.pdbx_strand_id
1 'polypeptide(L)'
;MIGEMTQLVSFFSVIQSHLPRSLDADRLIWTLNGKGCFDARSFYRALCTPPMVPFPWRSIWKVKAPRRIIFFLWSVAWGRILTCDNLMRRGHVMADWCCLCRTAGESVDHLFLHCAVARELWHWVFRAFGVAWVLPDHIPALLFGWWNWFGKHSSQVWNLIPHCLMWTLWWERNSRTFEDIDHPVGRLIEVLFSSLFDWAKVWGLTASPSVGDFVESLDYSVIASSPTL
;
A
#
# COMPACT_ATOMS: atom_id res chain seq x y z
N MET A 1 77.21 -0.53 4.37
CA MET A 1 76.87 0.90 4.59
C MET A 1 76.09 1.55 3.44
N ILE A 2 76.40 1.32 2.15
CA ILE A 2 75.66 1.98 1.04
C ILE A 2 74.24 1.40 0.84
N GLY A 3 74.05 0.09 0.95
CA GLY A 3 72.74 -0.56 0.75
C GLY A 3 71.68 -0.23 1.81
N GLU A 4 72.09 -0.05 3.07
CA GLU A 4 71.20 0.35 4.18
C GLU A 4 70.71 1.79 4.01
N MET A 5 71.58 2.67 3.52
CA MET A 5 71.22 4.06 3.18
C MET A 5 70.17 4.11 2.06
N THR A 6 70.29 3.26 1.04
CA THR A 6 69.30 3.20 -0.05
C THR A 6 67.94 2.71 0.44
N GLN A 7 67.91 1.72 1.34
CA GLN A 7 66.68 1.23 1.95
C GLN A 7 66.01 2.29 2.83
N LEU A 8 66.78 3.01 3.65
CA LEU A 8 66.29 4.13 4.45
C LEU A 8 65.68 5.23 3.59
N VAL A 9 66.35 5.63 2.51
CA VAL A 9 65.85 6.65 1.58
C VAL A 9 64.54 6.20 0.91
N SER A 10 64.45 4.92 0.51
CA SER A 10 63.22 4.36 -0.06
C SER A 10 62.06 4.27 0.94
N PHE A 11 62.37 4.04 2.21
CA PHE A 11 61.37 3.99 3.27
C PHE A 11 60.84 5.40 3.60
N PHE A 12 61.74 6.39 3.69
CA PHE A 12 61.34 7.77 3.92
C PHE A 12 60.53 8.36 2.76
N SER A 13 60.81 7.97 1.50
CA SER A 13 59.99 8.41 0.36
C SER A 13 58.57 7.86 0.41
N VAL A 14 58.40 6.60 0.85
CA VAL A 14 57.08 5.99 1.08
C VAL A 14 56.35 6.71 2.21
N ILE A 15 57.01 6.96 3.35
CA ILE A 15 56.40 7.71 4.46
C ILE A 15 55.97 9.10 4.02
N GLN A 16 56.85 9.83 3.31
CA GLN A 16 56.55 11.17 2.82
C GLN A 16 55.34 11.18 1.87
N SER A 17 55.18 10.15 1.05
CA SER A 17 54.03 10.00 0.16
C SER A 17 52.70 9.73 0.90
N HIS A 18 52.77 9.32 2.16
CA HIS A 18 51.62 8.99 3.02
C HIS A 18 51.50 9.89 4.26
N LEU A 19 52.22 11.01 4.30
CA LEU A 19 52.05 11.99 5.37
C LEU A 19 50.63 12.56 5.35
N PRO A 20 49.98 12.71 6.52
CA PRO A 20 48.68 13.38 6.61
C PRO A 20 48.73 14.77 5.98
N ARG A 21 47.69 15.11 5.21
CA ARG A 21 47.59 16.43 4.55
C ARG A 21 47.41 17.59 5.54
N SER A 22 47.05 17.31 6.80
CA SER A 22 47.03 18.29 7.88
C SER A 22 47.50 17.66 9.20
N LEU A 23 47.97 18.52 10.11
CA LEU A 23 48.33 18.17 11.50
C LEU A 23 47.11 18.23 12.43
N ASP A 24 45.90 18.35 11.88
CA ASP A 24 44.69 18.39 12.68
C ASP A 24 44.46 17.03 13.36
N ALA A 25 43.87 17.06 14.56
CA ALA A 25 43.47 15.84 15.22
C ALA A 25 42.49 15.04 14.36
N ASP A 26 42.62 13.71 14.39
CA ASP A 26 41.69 12.81 13.73
C ASP A 26 40.25 13.10 14.20
N ARG A 27 39.34 13.15 13.23
CA ARG A 27 37.91 13.39 13.48
C ARG A 27 37.07 12.32 12.82
N LEU A 28 36.03 11.89 13.53
CA LEU A 28 35.00 11.04 12.96
C LEU A 28 34.23 11.83 11.90
N ILE A 29 34.26 11.35 10.65
CA ILE A 29 33.52 11.94 9.54
C ILE A 29 32.36 11.04 9.20
N TRP A 30 31.16 11.62 9.23
CA TRP A 30 29.94 10.94 8.85
C TRP A 30 29.80 10.89 7.32
N THR A 31 29.92 9.69 6.73
CA THR A 31 29.97 9.50 5.27
C THR A 31 28.60 9.38 4.60
N LEU A 32 27.52 9.22 5.38
CA LEU A 32 26.16 9.02 4.85
C LEU A 32 25.46 10.33 4.49
N ASN A 33 26.14 11.47 4.61
CA ASN A 33 25.71 12.75 4.03
C ASN A 33 26.92 13.55 3.52
N GLY A 34 26.68 14.52 2.64
CA GLY A 34 27.74 15.37 2.08
C GLY A 34 28.30 16.43 3.04
N LYS A 35 27.86 16.46 4.30
CA LYS A 35 28.26 17.46 5.30
C LYS A 35 29.37 16.96 6.23
N GLY A 36 29.66 15.65 6.25
CA GLY A 36 30.66 15.07 7.15
C GLY A 36 30.27 15.06 8.63
N CYS A 37 29.13 15.65 8.99
CA CYS A 37 28.59 15.69 10.35
C CYS A 37 27.47 14.66 10.52
N PHE A 38 27.37 14.06 11.70
CA PHE A 38 26.30 13.13 12.02
C PHE A 38 24.91 13.77 11.79
N ASP A 39 24.02 13.03 11.14
CA ASP A 39 22.63 13.40 10.94
C ASP A 39 21.74 12.19 11.19
N ALA A 40 20.87 12.29 12.21
CA ALA A 40 19.96 11.23 12.60
C ALA A 40 19.09 10.74 11.44
N ARG A 41 18.73 11.62 10.49
CA ARG A 41 17.95 11.25 9.30
C ARG A 41 18.75 10.34 8.36
N SER A 42 20.00 10.68 8.06
CA SER A 42 20.88 9.84 7.23
C SER A 42 21.23 8.50 7.91
N PHE A 43 21.40 8.49 9.24
CA PHE A 43 21.59 7.25 10.00
C PHE A 43 20.35 6.35 9.92
N TYR A 44 19.17 6.91 10.18
CA TYR A 44 17.91 6.16 10.09
C TYR A 44 17.66 5.61 8.68
N ARG A 45 18.01 6.36 7.63
CA ARG A 45 17.92 5.89 6.24
C ARG A 45 18.91 4.77 5.90
N ALA A 46 20.06 4.72 6.56
CA ALA A 46 21.02 3.65 6.39
C ALA A 46 20.61 2.39 7.18
N LEU A 47 19.98 2.56 8.34
CA LEU A 47 19.44 1.46 9.15
C LEU A 47 18.17 0.86 8.55
N CYS A 48 17.30 1.71 8.00
CA CYS A 48 16.02 1.29 7.46
C CYS A 48 16.08 1.24 5.94
N THR A 49 15.87 0.06 5.36
CA THR A 49 15.60 -0.05 3.93
C THR A 49 14.39 0.85 3.60
N PRO A 50 14.55 1.86 2.73
CA PRO A 50 13.42 2.69 2.34
C PRO A 50 12.34 1.79 1.73
N PRO A 51 11.06 2.01 2.06
CA PRO A 51 10.00 1.19 1.53
C PRO A 51 10.01 1.25 0.00
N MET A 52 9.77 0.11 -0.64
CA MET A 52 9.76 -0.02 -2.10
C MET A 52 8.77 0.97 -2.76
N VAL A 53 7.68 1.29 -2.06
CA VAL A 53 6.69 2.30 -2.47
C VAL A 53 6.50 3.37 -1.39
N PRO A 54 6.35 4.65 -1.77
CA PRO A 54 5.95 5.70 -0.84
C PRO A 54 4.58 5.42 -0.21
N PHE A 55 4.36 5.89 1.03
CA PHE A 55 3.06 5.73 1.68
C PHE A 55 1.93 6.40 0.85
N PRO A 56 0.83 5.70 0.54
CA PRO A 56 -0.14 6.09 -0.48
C PRO A 56 -1.17 7.12 0.03
N TRP A 57 -0.73 8.18 0.69
CA TRP A 57 -1.60 9.15 1.36
C TRP A 57 -2.65 9.79 0.43
N ARG A 58 -2.36 9.97 -0.86
CA ARG A 58 -3.30 10.56 -1.82
C ARG A 58 -4.51 9.67 -2.03
N SER A 59 -4.28 8.38 -2.25
CA SER A 59 -5.34 7.37 -2.39
C SER A 59 -6.24 7.31 -1.16
N ILE A 60 -5.70 7.54 0.02
CA ILE A 60 -6.45 7.46 1.27
C ILE A 60 -7.26 8.74 1.49
N TRP A 61 -6.59 9.90 1.50
CA TRP A 61 -7.14 11.15 2.00
C TRP A 61 -7.82 12.03 0.95
N LYS A 62 -7.50 11.88 -0.34
CA LYS A 62 -8.09 12.71 -1.40
C LYS A 62 -9.36 12.11 -2.03
N VAL A 63 -9.76 10.92 -1.60
CA VAL A 63 -10.97 10.24 -2.07
C VAL A 63 -12.21 10.81 -1.39
N LYS A 64 -13.30 10.88 -2.14
CA LYS A 64 -14.61 11.32 -1.66
C LYS A 64 -15.35 10.18 -0.96
N ALA A 65 -14.74 9.62 0.08
CA ALA A 65 -15.35 8.57 0.92
C ALA A 65 -15.79 9.16 2.27
N PRO A 66 -16.72 8.52 3.00
CA PRO A 66 -17.06 8.93 4.36
C PRO A 66 -15.83 8.90 5.28
N ARG A 67 -15.72 9.86 6.21
CA ARG A 67 -14.52 10.02 7.06
C ARG A 67 -14.15 8.75 7.83
N ARG A 68 -15.14 8.01 8.37
CA ARG A 68 -14.92 6.73 9.06
C ARG A 68 -14.16 5.73 8.18
N ILE A 69 -14.49 5.69 6.89
CA ILE A 69 -13.89 4.79 5.91
C ILE A 69 -12.48 5.22 5.56
N ILE A 70 -12.24 6.53 5.43
CA ILE A 70 -10.90 7.08 5.21
C ILE A 70 -9.96 6.71 6.37
N PHE A 71 -10.39 6.90 7.62
CA PHE A 71 -9.60 6.51 8.80
C PHE A 71 -9.38 5.00 8.89
N PHE A 72 -10.39 4.22 8.53
CA PHE A 72 -10.27 2.78 8.43
C PHE A 72 -9.19 2.40 7.40
N LEU A 73 -9.27 2.93 6.17
CA LEU A 73 -8.31 2.60 5.12
C LEU A 73 -6.89 3.08 5.45
N TRP A 74 -6.76 4.22 6.12
CA TRP A 74 -5.48 4.65 6.68
C TRP A 74 -4.90 3.61 7.66
N SER A 75 -5.73 3.06 8.54
CA SER A 75 -5.32 2.02 9.50
C SER A 75 -4.97 0.70 8.81
N VAL A 76 -5.69 0.36 7.73
CA VAL A 76 -5.41 -0.80 6.87
C VAL A 76 -4.08 -0.63 6.14
N ALA A 77 -3.79 0.55 5.58
CA ALA A 77 -2.52 0.84 4.92
C ALA A 77 -1.31 0.80 5.87
N TRP A 78 -1.52 1.06 7.17
CA TRP A 78 -0.49 0.87 8.19
C TRP A 78 -0.39 -0.57 8.70
N GLY A 79 -1.30 -1.46 8.29
CA GLY A 79 -1.37 -2.83 8.78
C GLY A 79 -1.75 -2.94 10.26
N ARG A 80 -2.50 -1.96 10.81
CA ARG A 80 -2.75 -1.84 12.27
C ARG A 80 -4.15 -2.23 12.74
N ILE A 81 -4.97 -2.76 11.85
CA ILE A 81 -6.32 -3.24 12.18
C ILE A 81 -6.28 -4.54 13.00
N LEU A 82 -7.42 -4.95 13.57
CA LEU A 82 -7.52 -6.08 14.50
C LEU A 82 -7.64 -7.44 13.79
N THR A 83 -6.71 -7.74 12.89
CA THR A 83 -6.55 -9.08 12.29
C THR A 83 -5.94 -10.06 13.29
N CYS A 84 -6.13 -11.37 13.08
CA CYS A 84 -5.58 -12.41 13.97
C CYS A 84 -4.07 -12.26 14.17
N ASP A 85 -3.31 -12.06 13.08
CA ASP A 85 -1.86 -11.87 13.15
C ASP A 85 -1.44 -10.65 14.00
N ASN A 86 -2.18 -9.54 13.90
CA ASN A 86 -1.98 -8.32 14.67
C ASN A 86 -2.29 -8.53 16.14
N LEU A 87 -3.33 -9.29 16.46
CA LEU A 87 -3.70 -9.64 17.84
C LEU A 87 -2.66 -10.58 18.46
N MET A 88 -2.18 -11.57 17.71
CA MET A 88 -1.11 -12.47 18.14
C MET A 88 0.20 -11.71 18.40
N ARG A 89 0.56 -10.75 17.54
CA ARG A 89 1.70 -9.85 17.77
C ARG A 89 1.55 -8.97 19.02
N ARG A 90 0.33 -8.80 19.54
CA ARG A 90 0.04 -8.10 20.80
C ARG A 90 -0.05 -9.04 22.01
N GLY A 91 0.23 -10.33 21.84
CA GLY A 91 0.26 -11.33 22.91
C GLY A 91 -1.08 -12.07 23.14
N HIS A 92 -2.07 -11.89 22.26
CA HIS A 92 -3.31 -12.66 22.35
C HIS A 92 -3.14 -14.05 21.72
N VAL A 93 -3.58 -15.10 22.42
CA VAL A 93 -3.61 -16.46 21.88
C VAL A 93 -4.84 -16.59 20.97
N MET A 94 -4.60 -16.75 19.68
CA MET A 94 -5.64 -16.88 18.65
C MET A 94 -5.34 -18.11 17.78
N ALA A 95 -6.37 -18.69 17.18
CA ALA A 95 -6.17 -19.57 16.03
C ALA A 95 -5.80 -18.72 14.81
N ASP A 96 -4.70 -19.04 14.14
CA ASP A 96 -4.28 -18.31 12.93
C ASP A 96 -5.01 -18.84 11.70
N TRP A 97 -6.26 -18.42 11.54
CA TRP A 97 -7.10 -18.76 10.40
C TRP A 97 -7.98 -17.57 10.01
N CYS A 98 -8.14 -17.39 8.70
CA CYS A 98 -9.02 -16.38 8.11
C CYS A 98 -10.47 -16.87 8.14
N CYS A 99 -11.36 -16.12 8.80
CA CYS A 99 -12.77 -16.51 8.92
C CYS A 99 -13.54 -16.45 7.58
N LEU A 100 -13.01 -15.73 6.58
CA LEU A 100 -13.60 -15.64 5.26
C LEU A 100 -13.33 -16.90 4.42
N CYS A 101 -12.06 -17.25 4.20
CA CYS A 101 -11.68 -18.35 3.30
C CYS A 101 -11.42 -19.67 4.02
N ARG A 102 -11.18 -19.66 5.33
CA ARG A 102 -10.90 -20.82 6.19
C ARG A 102 -9.74 -21.71 5.72
N THR A 103 -8.83 -21.19 4.89
CA THR A 103 -7.76 -21.96 4.22
C THR A 103 -6.35 -21.44 4.48
N ALA A 104 -6.21 -20.22 5.04
CA ALA A 104 -4.92 -19.61 5.37
C ALA A 104 -5.05 -18.73 6.62
N GLY A 105 -3.92 -18.27 7.16
CA GLY A 105 -3.87 -17.33 8.28
C GLY A 105 -4.46 -15.94 7.95
N GLU A 106 -4.96 -15.24 8.97
CA GLU A 106 -5.56 -13.91 8.78
C GLU A 106 -4.50 -12.81 8.98
N SER A 107 -3.96 -12.31 7.87
CA SER A 107 -3.20 -11.06 7.82
C SER A 107 -3.99 -9.97 7.11
N VAL A 108 -3.54 -8.71 7.21
CA VAL A 108 -4.18 -7.58 6.52
C VAL A 108 -4.18 -7.76 5.00
N ASP A 109 -3.04 -8.13 4.43
CA ASP A 109 -2.90 -8.35 2.99
C ASP A 109 -3.72 -9.58 2.54
N HIS A 110 -3.72 -10.66 3.33
CA HIS A 110 -4.55 -11.82 3.04
C HIS A 110 -6.04 -11.44 3.08
N LEU A 111 -6.50 -10.82 4.15
CA LEU A 111 -7.92 -10.49 4.36
C LEU A 111 -8.50 -9.66 3.22
N PHE A 112 -7.74 -8.68 2.71
CA PHE A 112 -8.24 -7.72 1.73
C PHE A 112 -7.82 -7.97 0.29
N LEU A 113 -6.75 -8.73 0.04
CA LEU A 113 -6.23 -8.98 -1.33
C LEU A 113 -6.27 -10.45 -1.71
N HIS A 114 -5.73 -11.33 -0.87
CA HIS A 114 -5.38 -12.69 -1.29
C HIS A 114 -6.37 -13.78 -0.84
N CYS A 115 -7.25 -13.45 0.10
CA CYS A 115 -8.36 -14.28 0.53
C CYS A 115 -9.24 -14.63 -0.67
N ALA A 116 -9.68 -15.89 -0.78
CA ALA A 116 -10.53 -16.34 -1.89
C ALA A 116 -11.77 -15.44 -2.08
N VAL A 117 -12.45 -15.08 -0.99
CA VAL A 117 -13.62 -14.17 -1.01
C VAL A 117 -13.22 -12.77 -1.48
N ALA A 118 -12.08 -12.24 -1.00
CA ALA A 118 -11.59 -10.93 -1.42
C ALA A 118 -11.24 -10.90 -2.92
N ARG A 119 -10.54 -11.94 -3.40
CA ARG A 119 -10.19 -12.11 -4.82
C ARG A 119 -11.43 -12.15 -5.70
N GLU A 120 -12.45 -12.90 -5.31
CA GLU A 120 -13.74 -12.94 -6.02
C GLU A 120 -14.35 -11.52 -6.16
N LEU A 121 -14.40 -10.75 -5.07
CA LEU A 121 -14.91 -9.37 -5.12
C LEU A 121 -14.07 -8.46 -6.04
N TRP A 122 -12.74 -8.56 -5.96
CA TRP A 122 -11.85 -7.83 -6.88
C TRP A 122 -12.09 -8.22 -8.33
N HIS A 123 -12.25 -9.52 -8.63
CA HIS A 123 -12.55 -10.00 -9.98
C HIS A 123 -13.88 -9.47 -10.51
N TRP A 124 -14.90 -9.32 -9.65
CA TRP A 124 -16.16 -8.68 -10.02
C TRP A 124 -15.98 -7.20 -10.38
N VAL A 125 -15.20 -6.47 -9.59
CA VAL A 125 -14.84 -5.07 -9.91
C VAL A 125 -14.09 -5.00 -11.24
N PHE A 126 -13.06 -5.81 -11.42
CA PHE A 126 -12.25 -5.78 -12.64
C PHE A 126 -13.09 -6.06 -13.89
N ARG A 127 -14.02 -7.02 -13.81
CA ARG A 127 -14.98 -7.28 -14.88
C ARG A 127 -15.93 -6.11 -15.13
N ALA A 128 -16.49 -5.51 -14.08
CA ALA A 128 -17.41 -4.39 -14.20
C ALA A 128 -16.76 -3.15 -14.85
N PHE A 129 -15.47 -2.93 -14.62
CA PHE A 129 -14.73 -1.82 -15.22
C PHE A 129 -14.01 -2.18 -16.54
N GLY A 130 -14.07 -3.44 -16.98
CA GLY A 130 -13.36 -3.91 -18.16
C GLY A 130 -11.83 -3.86 -18.04
N VAL A 131 -11.28 -4.01 -16.83
CA VAL A 131 -9.83 -3.88 -16.56
C VAL A 131 -9.19 -5.23 -16.28
N ALA A 132 -8.02 -5.47 -16.86
CA ALA A 132 -7.11 -6.51 -16.40
C ALA A 132 -6.16 -5.94 -15.34
N TRP A 133 -6.20 -6.49 -14.12
CA TRP A 133 -5.38 -6.02 -13.01
C TRP A 133 -4.70 -7.18 -12.30
N VAL A 134 -3.46 -6.95 -11.86
CA VAL A 134 -2.71 -7.88 -11.00
C VAL A 134 -2.65 -7.31 -9.59
N LEU A 135 -3.21 -8.03 -8.62
CA LEU A 135 -3.16 -7.62 -7.22
C LEU A 135 -1.71 -7.74 -6.73
N PRO A 136 -1.12 -6.66 -6.17
CA PRO A 136 0.22 -6.72 -5.60
C PRO A 136 0.19 -7.44 -4.25
N ASP A 137 1.38 -7.75 -3.74
CA ASP A 137 1.52 -8.51 -2.48
C ASP A 137 0.98 -7.75 -1.26
N HIS A 138 1.08 -6.41 -1.26
CA HIS A 138 0.78 -5.58 -0.11
C HIS A 138 -0.21 -4.44 -0.40
N ILE A 139 -1.05 -4.13 0.59
CA ILE A 139 -2.05 -3.05 0.55
C ILE A 139 -1.45 -1.69 0.16
N PRO A 140 -0.33 -1.22 0.74
CA PRO A 140 0.23 0.08 0.35
C PRO A 140 0.62 0.15 -1.13
N ALA A 141 1.11 -0.95 -1.70
CA ALA A 141 1.44 -1.04 -3.11
C ALA A 141 0.19 -0.97 -3.99
N LEU A 142 -0.89 -1.67 -3.61
CA LEU A 142 -2.17 -1.56 -4.30
C LEU A 142 -2.65 -0.12 -4.30
N LEU A 143 -2.79 0.49 -3.12
CA LEU A 143 -3.29 1.84 -2.96
C LEU A 143 -2.44 2.90 -3.69
N PHE A 144 -1.11 2.71 -3.71
CA PHE A 144 -0.20 3.57 -4.45
C PHE A 144 -0.43 3.48 -5.96
N GLY A 145 -0.48 2.26 -6.51
CA GLY A 145 -0.71 2.02 -7.94
C GLY A 145 -2.12 2.35 -8.40
N TRP A 146 -3.11 2.25 -7.51
CA TRP A 146 -4.53 2.47 -7.82
C TRP A 146 -4.86 3.93 -8.13
N TRP A 147 -4.18 4.85 -7.44
CA TRP A 147 -4.55 6.26 -7.42
C TRP A 147 -4.50 6.91 -8.80
N ASN A 148 -5.67 7.36 -9.28
CA ASN A 148 -5.83 8.03 -10.57
C ASN A 148 -5.31 7.21 -11.76
N TRP A 149 -5.49 5.89 -11.73
CA TRP A 149 -5.07 5.00 -12.81
C TRP A 149 -5.61 5.41 -14.20
N PHE A 150 -6.88 5.80 -14.29
CA PHE A 150 -7.51 6.30 -15.52
C PHE A 150 -7.27 7.81 -15.77
N GLY A 151 -6.32 8.42 -15.07
CA GLY A 151 -6.09 9.86 -15.09
C GLY A 151 -6.96 10.62 -14.08
N LYS A 152 -6.52 11.86 -13.77
CA LYS A 152 -7.07 12.67 -12.66
C LYS A 152 -8.55 13.01 -12.81
N HIS A 153 -9.04 13.14 -14.06
CA HIS A 153 -10.40 13.59 -14.35
C HIS A 153 -11.41 12.45 -14.41
N SER A 154 -10.98 11.23 -14.72
CA SER A 154 -11.87 10.09 -14.97
C SER A 154 -11.88 9.05 -13.83
N SER A 155 -10.98 9.17 -12.85
CA SER A 155 -10.78 8.14 -11.83
C SER A 155 -11.58 8.36 -10.52
N GLN A 156 -12.54 9.28 -10.48
CA GLN A 156 -13.19 9.62 -9.20
C GLN A 156 -13.95 8.43 -8.60
N VAL A 157 -14.77 7.74 -9.41
CA VAL A 157 -15.45 6.50 -8.99
C VAL A 157 -14.45 5.36 -8.78
N TRP A 158 -13.49 5.21 -9.69
CA TRP A 158 -12.42 4.20 -9.56
C TRP A 158 -11.69 4.28 -8.21
N ASN A 159 -11.35 5.49 -7.78
CA ASN A 159 -10.64 5.70 -6.52
C ASN A 159 -11.50 5.40 -5.28
N LEU A 160 -12.83 5.28 -5.38
CA LEU A 160 -13.69 4.86 -4.28
C LEU A 160 -13.66 3.36 -4.03
N ILE A 161 -13.32 2.56 -5.05
CA ILE A 161 -13.43 1.11 -5.01
C ILE A 161 -12.65 0.49 -3.84
N PRO A 162 -11.36 0.80 -3.60
CA PRO A 162 -10.64 0.16 -2.49
C PRO A 162 -11.29 0.46 -1.15
N HIS A 163 -11.84 1.67 -0.97
CA HIS A 163 -12.55 2.07 0.24
C HIS A 163 -13.84 1.27 0.41
N CYS A 164 -14.66 1.14 -0.64
CA CYS A 164 -15.89 0.35 -0.57
C CYS A 164 -15.60 -1.12 -0.34
N LEU A 165 -14.71 -1.72 -1.13
CA LEU A 165 -14.43 -3.15 -1.10
C LEU A 165 -13.81 -3.58 0.23
N MET A 166 -12.77 -2.88 0.70
CA MET A 166 -12.15 -3.21 1.97
C MET A 166 -13.09 -2.96 3.15
N TRP A 167 -13.98 -1.97 3.06
CA TRP A 167 -15.00 -1.77 4.08
C TRP A 167 -16.04 -2.91 4.10
N THR A 168 -16.51 -3.37 2.93
CA THR A 168 -17.42 -4.51 2.82
C THR A 168 -16.79 -5.79 3.39
N LEU A 169 -15.53 -6.06 3.05
CA LEU A 169 -14.80 -7.20 3.61
C LEU A 169 -14.62 -7.09 5.12
N TRP A 170 -14.33 -5.89 5.63
CA TRP A 170 -14.19 -5.67 7.07
C TRP A 170 -15.51 -5.82 7.83
N TRP A 171 -16.60 -5.33 7.25
CA TRP A 171 -17.95 -5.55 7.77
C TRP A 171 -18.26 -7.04 7.83
N GLU A 172 -18.08 -7.77 6.72
CA GLU A 172 -18.34 -9.20 6.66
C GLU A 172 -17.49 -10.01 7.64
N ARG A 173 -16.18 -9.72 7.70
CA ARG A 173 -15.26 -10.34 8.65
C ARG A 173 -15.78 -10.18 10.07
N ASN A 174 -16.20 -8.98 10.45
CA ASN A 174 -16.70 -8.72 11.80
C ASN A 174 -18.05 -9.41 12.07
N SER A 175 -18.96 -9.46 11.10
CA SER A 175 -20.22 -10.20 11.22
C SER A 175 -19.96 -11.69 11.51
N ARG A 176 -19.03 -12.32 10.78
CA ARG A 176 -18.65 -13.73 11.05
C ARG A 176 -18.02 -13.92 12.41
N THR A 177 -17.13 -13.01 12.81
CA THR A 177 -16.35 -13.17 14.05
C THR A 177 -17.15 -12.85 15.31
N PHE A 178 -18.02 -11.85 15.27
CA PHE A 178 -18.69 -11.32 16.48
C PHE A 178 -20.19 -11.61 16.52
N GLU A 179 -20.83 -11.87 15.38
CA GLU A 179 -22.28 -12.08 15.27
C GLU A 179 -22.63 -13.49 14.79
N ASP A 180 -21.63 -14.30 14.39
CA ASP A 180 -21.81 -15.64 13.80
C ASP A 180 -22.70 -15.63 12.53
N ILE A 181 -22.62 -14.55 11.76
CA ILE A 181 -23.37 -14.37 10.51
C ILE A 181 -22.41 -14.45 9.32
N ASP A 182 -22.66 -15.40 8.41
CA ASP A 182 -21.93 -15.60 7.16
C ASP A 182 -22.84 -15.26 5.97
N HIS A 183 -22.47 -14.25 5.17
CA HIS A 183 -23.22 -13.88 3.99
C HIS A 183 -22.64 -14.52 2.72
N PRO A 184 -23.49 -14.95 1.76
CA PRO A 184 -23.01 -15.45 0.49
C PRO A 184 -22.31 -14.35 -0.30
N VAL A 185 -21.34 -14.72 -1.16
CA VAL A 185 -20.55 -13.78 -1.96
C VAL A 185 -21.45 -12.84 -2.80
N GLY A 186 -22.58 -13.33 -3.32
CA GLY A 186 -23.57 -12.51 -4.03
C GLY A 186 -24.06 -11.32 -3.21
N ARG A 187 -24.32 -11.52 -1.91
CA ARG A 187 -24.73 -10.44 -1.01
C ARG A 187 -23.62 -9.42 -0.78
N LEU A 188 -22.37 -9.87 -0.72
CA LEU A 188 -21.21 -8.98 -0.59
C LEU A 188 -21.03 -8.12 -1.85
N ILE A 189 -21.26 -8.68 -3.03
CA ILE A 189 -21.25 -7.96 -4.31
C ILE A 189 -22.34 -6.88 -4.31
N GLU A 190 -23.57 -7.22 -3.91
CA GLU A 190 -24.67 -6.26 -3.78
C GLU A 190 -24.31 -5.11 -2.84
N VAL A 191 -23.78 -5.41 -1.65
CA VAL A 191 -23.38 -4.40 -0.66
C VAL A 191 -22.26 -3.51 -1.19
N LEU A 192 -21.27 -4.10 -1.87
CA LEU A 192 -20.16 -3.38 -2.50
C LEU A 192 -20.66 -2.37 -3.54
N PHE A 193 -21.44 -2.81 -4.53
CA PHE A 193 -21.90 -1.93 -5.61
C PHE A 193 -22.97 -0.94 -5.14
N SER A 194 -23.80 -1.31 -4.18
CA SER A 194 -24.74 -0.37 -3.54
C SER A 194 -23.99 0.72 -2.79
N SER A 195 -22.97 0.38 -2.00
CA SER A 195 -22.14 1.37 -1.29
C SER A 195 -21.38 2.27 -2.26
N LEU A 196 -20.82 1.69 -3.34
CA LEU A 196 -20.13 2.45 -4.38
C LEU A 196 -21.09 3.44 -5.07
N PHE A 197 -22.29 2.99 -5.42
CA PHE A 197 -23.34 3.82 -6.00
C PHE A 197 -23.76 4.94 -5.06
N ASP A 198 -24.08 4.63 -3.80
CA ASP A 198 -24.54 5.60 -2.81
C ASP A 198 -23.47 6.69 -2.61
N TRP A 199 -22.21 6.30 -2.47
CA TRP A 199 -21.13 7.27 -2.27
C TRP A 199 -20.87 8.08 -3.54
N ALA A 200 -20.90 7.45 -4.72
CA ALA A 200 -20.80 8.15 -5.98
C ALA A 200 -21.93 9.18 -6.15
N LYS A 201 -23.16 8.82 -5.80
CA LYS A 201 -24.34 9.69 -5.90
C LYS A 201 -24.28 10.85 -4.92
N VAL A 202 -23.94 10.60 -3.66
CA VAL A 202 -23.77 11.65 -2.62
C VAL A 202 -22.76 12.70 -3.04
N TRP A 203 -21.69 12.30 -3.74
CA TRP A 203 -20.64 13.21 -4.19
C TRP A 203 -20.83 13.73 -5.63
N GLY A 204 -21.97 13.45 -6.26
CA GLY A 204 -22.29 13.92 -7.62
C GLY A 204 -21.41 13.32 -8.70
N LEU A 205 -20.84 12.13 -8.47
CA LEU A 205 -19.98 11.42 -9.42
C LEU A 205 -20.77 10.59 -10.44
N THR A 206 -22.05 10.36 -10.19
CA THR A 206 -22.95 9.65 -11.10
C THR A 206 -24.33 10.31 -11.10
N ALA A 207 -24.99 10.26 -12.27
CA ALA A 207 -26.37 10.64 -12.47
C ALA A 207 -27.30 9.41 -12.63
N SER A 208 -26.77 8.19 -12.55
CA SER A 208 -27.54 6.96 -12.75
C SER A 208 -28.72 6.87 -11.76
N PRO A 209 -29.92 6.48 -12.23
CA PRO A 209 -31.10 6.45 -11.38
C PRO A 209 -31.12 5.25 -10.43
N SER A 210 -30.54 4.11 -10.84
CA SER A 210 -30.42 2.89 -10.04
C SER A 210 -29.00 2.33 -9.96
N VAL A 211 -28.78 1.35 -9.07
CA VAL A 211 -27.51 0.61 -8.96
C VAL A 211 -27.23 -0.18 -10.24
N GLY A 212 -28.26 -0.75 -10.89
CA GLY A 212 -28.10 -1.51 -12.13
C GLY A 212 -27.55 -0.64 -13.26
N ASP A 213 -28.22 0.49 -13.53
CA ASP A 213 -27.78 1.44 -14.56
C ASP A 213 -26.39 2.02 -14.25
N PHE A 214 -26.08 2.17 -12.96
CA PHE A 214 -24.75 2.59 -12.55
C PHE A 214 -23.70 1.54 -12.89
N VAL A 215 -23.90 0.28 -12.54
CA VAL A 215 -22.95 -0.81 -12.83
C VAL A 215 -22.73 -0.97 -14.33
N GLU A 216 -23.79 -0.88 -15.15
CA GLU A 216 -23.67 -0.91 -16.61
C GLU A 216 -22.84 0.26 -17.16
N SER A 217 -22.93 1.44 -16.53
CA SER A 217 -22.14 2.62 -16.93
C SER A 217 -20.65 2.55 -16.55
N LEU A 218 -20.23 1.58 -15.72
CA LEU A 218 -18.84 1.45 -15.29
C LEU A 218 -17.94 0.78 -16.34
N ASP A 219 -18.50 0.19 -17.39
CA ASP A 219 -17.70 -0.46 -18.42
C ASP A 219 -16.95 0.57 -19.29
N TYR A 220 -15.69 0.79 -18.96
CA TYR A 220 -14.81 1.72 -19.70
C TYR A 220 -14.32 1.14 -21.02
N SER A 221 -14.57 -0.13 -21.32
CA SER A 221 -14.22 -0.71 -22.63
C SER A 221 -15.05 -0.08 -23.76
N VAL A 222 -16.26 0.42 -23.46
CA VAL A 222 -17.16 1.11 -24.39
C VAL A 222 -16.69 2.54 -24.72
N ILE A 223 -15.98 3.20 -23.79
CA ILE A 223 -15.53 4.59 -23.96
C ILE A 223 -14.29 4.67 -24.86
N ALA A 224 -13.44 3.63 -24.88
CA ALA A 224 -12.27 3.57 -25.78
C ALA A 224 -12.61 3.25 -27.24
N SER A 225 -13.85 2.81 -27.52
CA SER A 225 -14.35 2.50 -28.88
C SER A 225 -15.18 3.60 -29.53
N SER A 226 -15.41 4.74 -28.85
CA SER A 226 -16.03 5.90 -29.50
C SER A 226 -14.99 6.59 -30.39
N PRO A 227 -15.16 6.63 -31.73
CA PRO A 227 -14.28 7.40 -32.57
C PRO A 227 -14.49 8.88 -32.25
N THR A 228 -13.41 9.54 -31.87
CA THR A 228 -13.33 11.00 -31.75
C THR A 228 -13.96 11.67 -32.97
N LEU A 229 -14.98 12.49 -32.73
CA LEU A 229 -15.34 13.62 -33.60
C LEU A 229 -14.36 14.77 -33.35
#